data_AF-A0A1Y6FWG8-F1
#
_entry.id   AF-A0A1Y6FWG8-F1
#
_cell.length_a   1.000
_cell.length_b   1.000
_cell.length_c   1.000
_cell.angle_alpha   90.00
_cell.angle_beta   90.00
_cell.angle_gamma   90.00
#
_symmetry.space_group_name_H-M   'P 1'
#
loop_
_entity.id
_entity.type
_entity.pdbx_description
1 polymer ?
#
loop_
_entity_poly.entity_id
_entity_poly.type
_entity_poly.pdbx_seq_one_letter_code
_entity_poly.pdbx_strand_id
1 'polypeptide(L)'
;MSLSLSAQQLARIRTKLETRRSENPPAAKAAALEAALERIANGEYGYCVECGDEISAARLSMKPEVALCSDCQALKDEEDDSNT
;
A
#
# COMPACT_ATOMS: atom_id res chain seq x y z
N MET A 1 2.95 8.48 -19.84
CA MET A 1 3.53 7.13 -19.68
C MET A 1 3.12 6.66 -18.30
N SER A 2 2.03 5.90 -18.22
CA SER A 2 1.53 5.32 -16.97
C SER A 2 2.62 4.42 -16.40
N LEU A 3 3.09 4.71 -15.18
CA LEU A 3 4.18 3.97 -14.55
C LEU A 3 3.60 2.70 -13.90
N SER A 4 3.01 1.84 -14.72
CA SER A 4 2.60 0.52 -14.29
C SER A 4 3.81 -0.23 -13.76
N LEU A 5 3.75 -0.69 -12.51
CA LEU A 5 4.79 -1.51 -11.89
C LEU A 5 5.10 -2.71 -12.80
N SER A 6 6.38 -2.95 -13.10
CA SER A 6 6.75 -4.14 -13.85
C SER A 6 6.38 -5.40 -13.06
N ALA A 7 6.07 -6.50 -13.76
CA ALA A 7 5.76 -7.78 -13.12
C ALA A 7 6.86 -8.24 -12.14
N GLN A 8 8.13 -7.93 -12.43
CA GLN A 8 9.25 -8.20 -11.54
C GLN A 8 9.20 -7.37 -10.25
N GLN A 9 8.76 -6.11 -10.35
CA GLN A 9 8.65 -5.21 -9.21
C GLN A 9 7.52 -5.65 -8.27
N LEU A 10 6.37 -6.05 -8.84
CA LEU A 10 5.26 -6.65 -8.08
C LEU A 10 5.67 -7.94 -7.37
N ALA A 11 6.43 -8.82 -8.03
CA ALA A 11 6.91 -10.05 -7.42
C ALA A 11 7.78 -9.79 -6.18
N ARG A 12 8.73 -8.83 -6.25
CA ARG A 12 9.57 -8.44 -5.11
C ARG A 12 8.76 -7.87 -3.96
N ILE A 13 7.79 -7.01 -4.28
CA ILE A 13 6.89 -6.39 -3.30
C ILE A 13 6.05 -7.46 -2.61
N ARG A 14 5.48 -8.40 -3.37
CA ARG A 14 4.69 -9.52 -2.86
C ARG A 14 5.48 -10.36 -1.86
N THR A 15 6.68 -10.80 -2.23
CA THR A 15 7.54 -11.58 -1.31
C THR A 15 7.83 -10.82 -0.03
N LYS A 16 8.09 -9.50 -0.11
CA LYS A 16 8.30 -8.64 1.07
C LYS A 16 7.07 -8.57 1.97
N LEU A 17 5.86 -8.50 1.40
CA LEU A 17 4.60 -8.52 2.15
C LEU A 17 4.37 -9.87 2.84
N GLU A 18 4.64 -10.98 2.15
CA GLU A 18 4.52 -12.34 2.68
C GLU A 18 5.48 -12.57 3.86
N THR A 19 6.73 -12.11 3.77
CA THR A 19 7.68 -12.14 4.89
C THR A 19 7.14 -11.38 6.10
N ARG A 20 6.68 -10.13 5.91
CA ARG A 20 6.14 -9.31 7.00
C ARG A 20 4.91 -9.92 7.65
N ARG A 21 4.07 -10.60 6.88
CA ARG A 21 2.91 -11.33 7.41
C ARG A 21 3.35 -12.49 8.30
N SER A 22 4.40 -13.22 7.90
CA SER A 22 4.97 -14.31 8.69
C SER A 22 5.61 -13.85 10.00
N GLU A 23 6.02 -12.58 10.10
CA GLU A 23 6.57 -11.98 11.33
C GLU A 23 5.50 -11.68 12.40
N ASN A 24 4.24 -12.06 12.17
CA ASN A 24 3.09 -11.84 13.06
C ASN A 24 2.97 -10.37 13.54
N PRO A 25 2.69 -9.44 12.63
CA PRO A 25 2.52 -8.04 12.98
C PRO A 25 1.24 -7.84 13.78
N PRO A 26 1.10 -6.71 14.53
CA PRO A 26 -0.14 -6.39 15.22
C PRO A 26 -1.33 -6.40 14.26
N ALA A 27 -2.52 -6.76 14.76
CA ALA A 27 -3.71 -7.03 13.94
C ALA A 27 -4.01 -5.93 12.90
N ALA A 28 -3.89 -4.65 13.28
CA ALA A 28 -4.09 -3.51 12.37
C ALA A 28 -3.13 -3.55 11.16
N LYS A 29 -1.87 -3.94 11.38
CA LYS A 29 -0.86 -4.04 10.33
C LYS A 29 -0.99 -5.33 9.52
N ALA A 30 -1.39 -6.44 10.15
CA ALA A 30 -1.71 -7.68 9.44
C ALA A 30 -2.83 -7.46 8.41
N ALA A 31 -3.91 -6.76 8.80
CA ALA A 31 -5.00 -6.41 7.90
C ALA A 31 -4.51 -5.57 6.70
N ALA A 32 -3.63 -4.59 6.91
CA ALA A 32 -3.05 -3.80 5.83
C ALA A 32 -2.18 -4.62 4.87
N LEU A 33 -1.42 -5.60 5.37
CA LEU A 33 -0.63 -6.51 4.56
C LEU A 33 -1.52 -7.44 3.72
N GLU A 34 -2.59 -7.98 4.31
CA GLU A 34 -3.54 -8.85 3.60
C GLU A 34 -4.27 -8.08 2.51
N ALA A 35 -4.76 -6.87 2.81
CA ALA A 35 -5.38 -5.99 1.80
C ALA A 35 -4.39 -5.62 0.68
N ALA A 36 -3.10 -5.44 0.97
CA ALA A 36 -2.09 -5.22 -0.05
C ALA A 36 -1.89 -6.46 -0.95
N LEU A 37 -1.85 -7.66 -0.38
CA LEU A 37 -1.74 -8.92 -1.13
C LEU A 37 -2.97 -9.19 -2.00
N GLU A 38 -4.16 -8.90 -1.49
CA GLU A 38 -5.41 -9.03 -2.24
C GLU A 38 -5.45 -8.10 -3.45
N ARG A 39 -5.06 -6.83 -3.27
CA ARG A 39 -4.93 -5.88 -4.39
C ARG A 39 -3.93 -6.35 -5.45
N ILE A 40 -2.83 -7.00 -5.05
CA ILE A 40 -1.88 -7.60 -5.99
C ILE A 40 -2.55 -8.73 -6.78
N ALA A 41 -3.36 -9.57 -6.13
CA ALA A 41 -4.09 -10.66 -6.77
C ALA A 41 -5.16 -10.15 -7.75
N ASN A 42 -5.84 -9.05 -7.40
CA ASN A 42 -6.86 -8.43 -8.24
C ASN A 42 -6.28 -7.56 -9.37
N GLY A 43 -4.97 -7.26 -9.34
CA GLY A 43 -4.33 -6.35 -10.30
C GLY A 43 -4.57 -4.86 -10.04
N GLU A 44 -5.14 -4.53 -8.88
CA GLU A 44 -5.43 -3.14 -8.44
C GLU A 44 -4.29 -2.56 -7.57
N TYR A 45 -3.20 -3.31 -7.41
CA TYR A 45 -2.06 -2.84 -6.64
C TYR A 45 -1.34 -1.68 -7.34
N GLY A 46 -1.12 -0.61 -6.58
CA GLY A 46 -0.52 0.62 -7.07
C GLY A 46 -1.51 1.73 -7.36
N TYR A 47 -2.80 1.55 -7.04
CA TYR A 47 -3.80 2.60 -7.08
C TYR A 47 -4.33 2.94 -5.69
N CYS A 48 -4.71 4.20 -5.51
CA CYS A 48 -5.27 4.71 -4.27
C CYS A 48 -6.72 4.24 -4.11
N VAL A 49 -7.05 3.71 -2.95
CA VAL A 49 -8.41 3.21 -2.67
C VAL A 49 -9.43 4.32 -2.39
N GLU A 50 -8.98 5.57 -2.22
CA GLU A 50 -9.85 6.73 -1.96
C GLU A 50 -10.16 7.50 -3.25
N CYS A 51 -9.11 7.94 -3.96
CA CYS A 51 -9.26 8.74 -5.17
C CYS A 51 -9.11 7.96 -6.48
N GLY A 52 -8.58 6.73 -6.44
CA GLY A 52 -8.28 5.93 -7.64
C GLY A 52 -6.97 6.29 -8.34
N ASP A 53 -6.22 7.29 -7.87
CA ASP A 53 -4.97 7.72 -8.52
C ASP A 53 -3.81 6.74 -8.34
N GLU A 54 -2.83 6.81 -9.23
CA GLU A 54 -1.58 6.03 -9.15
C GLU A 54 -0.77 6.39 -7.89
N ILE A 55 -0.45 5.37 -7.09
CA ILE A 55 0.48 5.48 -5.97
C ILE A 55 1.90 5.36 -6.52
N SER A 56 2.76 6.34 -6.20
CA SER A 56 4.14 6.34 -6.65
C SER A 56 4.90 5.06 -6.25
N ALA A 57 5.64 4.49 -7.19
CA ALA A 57 6.45 3.29 -6.98
C ALA A 57 7.47 3.44 -5.85
N ALA A 58 8.01 4.64 -5.65
CA ALA A 58 8.91 4.95 -4.53
C ALA A 58 8.24 4.73 -3.17
N ARG A 59 6.98 5.16 -3.03
CA ARG A 59 6.18 4.99 -1.82
C ARG A 59 5.88 3.52 -1.55
N LEU A 60 5.45 2.77 -2.57
CA LEU A 60 5.21 1.32 -2.48
C LEU A 60 6.48 0.52 -2.17
N SER A 61 7.63 0.98 -2.66
CA SER A 61 8.93 0.35 -2.36
C SER A 61 9.32 0.52 -0.89
N MET A 62 9.07 1.70 -0.32
CA MET A 62 9.31 2.00 1.09
C MET A 62 8.28 1.31 2.00
N LYS A 63 6.99 1.54 1.75
CA LYS A 63 5.85 0.99 2.50
C LYS A 63 4.90 0.27 1.54
N PRO A 64 5.09 -1.04 1.29
CA PRO A 64 4.24 -1.80 0.37
C PRO A 64 2.82 -2.02 0.88
N GLU A 65 2.57 -1.85 2.18
CA GLU A 65 1.26 -1.97 2.81
C GLU A 65 0.31 -0.78 2.56
N VAL A 66 0.81 0.33 2.01
CA VAL A 66 -0.03 1.54 1.82
C VAL A 66 -1.10 1.34 0.75
N ALA A 67 -2.26 1.93 1.01
CA ALA A 67 -3.39 1.94 0.08
C ALA A 67 -3.75 3.35 -0.41
N LEU A 68 -3.04 4.38 0.07
CA LEU A 68 -3.33 5.77 -0.20
C LEU A 68 -2.19 6.44 -0.96
N CYS A 69 -2.54 7.37 -1.86
CA CYS A 69 -1.59 8.29 -2.45
C CYS A 69 -1.04 9.26 -1.38
N SER A 70 -0.04 10.07 -1.73
CA SER A 70 0.52 11.06 -0.82
C SER A 70 -0.53 12.03 -0.32
N ASP A 71 -1.44 12.43 -1.19
CA ASP A 71 -2.36 13.53 -0.97
C ASP A 71 -3.50 13.07 -0.06
N CYS A 72 -4.12 11.92 -0.37
CA CYS A 72 -5.12 11.31 0.51
C CYS A 72 -4.55 10.87 1.86
N GLN A 73 -3.27 10.49 1.93
CA GLN A 73 -2.64 10.23 3.22
C GLN A 73 -2.47 11.51 4.03
N ALA A 74 -1.97 12.59 3.40
CA ALA A 74 -1.79 13.87 4.09
C ALA A 74 -3.11 14.35 4.69
N LEU A 75 -4.21 14.25 3.94
CA LEU A 75 -5.55 14.61 4.43
C LEU A 75 -5.98 13.80 5.67
N LYS A 76 -5.71 12.49 5.69
CA LYS A 76 -6.03 11.65 6.87
C LYS A 76 -5.12 11.93 8.06
N ASP A 77 -3.85 12.21 7.82
CA ASP A 77 -2.90 12.55 8.88
C ASP A 77 -3.27 13.90 9.54
N GLU A 78 -3.85 14.85 8.79
CA GLU A 78 -4.34 16.15 9.30
C GLU A 78 -5.64 16.03 10.14
N GLU A 79 -6.49 15.04 9.87
CA GLU A 79 -7.73 14.80 10.63
C GLU A 79 -7.45 14.30 12.06
N ASP A 80 -6.33 13.61 12.29
CA ASP A 80 -5.94 13.06 13.59
C ASP A 80 -5.49 14.15 14.60
N ASP A 81 -4.96 15.28 14.12
CA ASP A 81 -4.47 16.39 14.98
C ASP A 81 -5.59 17.31 15.51
N SER A 82 -6.81 17.22 14.96
CA SER A 82 -7.91 18.13 15.34
C SER A 82 -8.85 17.60 16.43
N ASN A 83 -8.58 16.41 16.99
CA ASN A 83 -9.39 15.84 18.08
C ASN A 83 -8.53 15.41 19.27
N THR A 84 -7.79 16.37 19.85
CA THR A 84 -7.33 16.32 21.25
C THR A 84 -8.25 17.17 22.12
#